data_AF-A0A1I1R1U5-F1
#
_entry.id   AF-A0A1I1R1U5-F1
#
_cell.length_a   1.000
_cell.length_b   1.000
_cell.length_c   1.000
_cell.angle_alpha   90.00
_cell.angle_beta   90.00
_cell.angle_gamma   90.00
#
_symmetry.space_group_name_H-M   'P 1'
#
loop_
_entity.id
_entity.type
_entity.pdbx_description
1 polymer ?
#
loop_
_entity_poly.entity_id
_entity_poly.type
_entity_poly.pdbx_seq_one_letter_code
_entity_poly.pdbx_strand_id
1 'polypeptide(L)'
;MRANLLPVLLLALAYGCTAEQAPAPDPGIPVTACDTAVITSSYVLTSIAGNCTSRGCHKGTGATASSDFTTYAKLKTYLTSNEAIFRSRVISADADMPPSRFPDLSVGMRDSIACWISHGMPE
;
A
#
# COMPACT_ATOMS: atom_id res chain seq x y z
N MET A 1 37.35 9.19 -67.16
CA MET A 1 36.13 8.48 -66.71
C MET A 1 36.52 7.50 -65.61
N ARG A 2 35.64 7.30 -64.61
CA ARG A 2 35.78 6.59 -63.31
C ARG A 2 36.14 7.54 -62.16
N ALA A 3 35.20 8.19 -61.46
CA ALA A 3 34.02 7.76 -60.68
C ALA A 3 34.35 7.88 -59.18
N ASN A 4 33.90 8.99 -58.59
CA ASN A 4 33.82 9.23 -57.15
C ASN A 4 32.75 8.31 -56.54
N LEU A 5 33.03 7.69 -55.40
CA LEU A 5 31.99 7.05 -54.56
C LEU A 5 32.28 7.33 -53.08
N LEU A 6 31.30 8.01 -52.49
CA LEU A 6 31.15 8.49 -51.11
C LEU A 6 31.30 7.40 -50.05
N PRO A 7 31.65 7.77 -48.80
CA PRO A 7 31.71 6.86 -47.66
C PRO A 7 30.29 6.56 -47.17
N VAL A 8 29.86 5.29 -47.23
CA VAL A 8 28.60 4.81 -46.64
C VAL A 8 28.96 3.79 -45.57
N LEU A 9 29.23 4.27 -44.35
CA LEU A 9 29.28 3.41 -43.17
C LEU A 9 28.62 4.11 -41.98
N LEU A 10 27.34 4.41 -42.16
CA LEU A 10 26.38 4.71 -41.08
C LEU A 10 25.28 3.65 -41.16
N LEU A 11 25.59 2.44 -40.69
CA LEU A 11 24.60 1.38 -40.52
C LEU A 11 24.26 1.25 -39.02
N ALA A 12 23.21 1.99 -38.65
CA ALA A 12 22.15 1.60 -37.73
C ALA A 12 22.50 0.58 -36.63
N LEU A 13 22.97 1.08 -35.49
CA LEU A 13 22.73 0.44 -34.19
C LEU A 13 21.45 1.00 -33.58
N ALA A 14 20.33 0.80 -34.28
CA ALA A 14 19.02 0.83 -33.65
C ALA A 14 18.75 -0.58 -33.10
N TYR A 15 19.47 -0.95 -32.03
CA TYR A 15 18.95 -1.94 -31.08
C TYR A 15 17.74 -1.29 -30.41
N GLY A 16 16.62 -1.27 -31.12
CA GLY A 16 15.34 -0.90 -30.56
C GLY A 16 15.04 -1.87 -29.44
N CYS A 17 14.77 -1.34 -28.24
CA CYS A 17 14.04 -2.08 -27.24
C CYS A 17 12.78 -2.60 -27.93
N THR A 18 12.68 -3.93 -28.13
CA THR A 18 11.36 -4.52 -28.33
C THR A 18 10.65 -4.24 -27.01
N ALA A 19 9.76 -3.25 -27.04
CA ALA A 19 8.74 -3.13 -26.02
C ALA A 19 7.84 -4.34 -26.26
N GLU A 20 8.17 -5.45 -25.60
CA GLU A 20 7.28 -6.60 -25.49
C GLU A 20 6.00 -6.03 -24.87
N GLN A 21 5.00 -5.82 -25.72
CA GLN A 21 3.74 -5.26 -25.28
C GLN A 21 3.21 -6.19 -24.19
N ALA A 22 3.06 -5.68 -22.97
CA ALA A 22 2.57 -6.48 -21.86
C ALA A 22 1.23 -7.13 -22.26
N PRO A 23 0.99 -8.40 -21.89
CA PRO A 23 -0.28 -9.05 -22.16
C PRO A 23 -1.44 -8.17 -21.72
N ALA A 24 -2.50 -8.12 -22.54
CA ALA A 24 -3.72 -7.42 -22.14
C ALA A 24 -4.23 -8.00 -20.80
N PRO A 25 -4.82 -7.17 -19.92
CA PRO A 25 -5.40 -7.66 -18.67
C PRO A 25 -6.40 -8.78 -18.93
N ASP A 26 -6.39 -9.82 -18.08
CA ASP A 26 -7.35 -10.93 -18.16
C ASP A 26 -8.77 -10.37 -17.98
N PRO A 27 -9.67 -10.50 -18.97
CA PRO A 27 -11.05 -9.99 -18.89
C PRO A 27 -11.88 -10.68 -17.81
N GLY A 28 -11.38 -11.77 -17.20
CA GLY A 28 -12.02 -12.49 -16.11
C GLY A 28 -11.78 -11.92 -14.70
N ILE A 29 -10.84 -10.98 -14.51
CA ILE A 29 -10.56 -10.41 -13.19
C ILE A 29 -11.33 -9.09 -13.00
N PRO A 30 -12.30 -9.02 -12.08
CA PRO A 30 -13.00 -7.77 -11.78
C PRO A 30 -12.04 -6.79 -11.10
N VAL A 31 -11.86 -5.62 -11.71
CA VAL A 31 -11.10 -4.51 -11.12
C VAL A 31 -11.95 -3.88 -10.02
N THR A 32 -11.42 -3.85 -8.81
CA THR A 32 -12.00 -3.24 -7.62
C THR A 32 -11.49 -1.81 -7.43
N ALA A 33 -12.15 -1.05 -6.55
CA ALA A 33 -11.67 0.27 -6.16
C ALA A 33 -10.27 0.21 -5.52
N CYS A 34 -9.91 -0.88 -4.84
CA CYS A 34 -8.59 -1.01 -4.25
C CYS A 34 -7.51 -1.17 -5.33
N ASP A 35 -7.77 -1.93 -6.39
CA ASP A 35 -6.78 -2.22 -7.44
C ASP A 35 -6.24 -0.96 -8.15
N THR A 36 -6.99 0.14 -8.09
CA THR A 36 -6.62 1.43 -8.68
C THR A 36 -6.35 2.52 -7.64
N ALA A 37 -6.62 2.26 -6.36
CA ALA A 37 -6.45 3.23 -5.30
C ALA A 37 -4.97 3.39 -4.93
N VAL A 38 -4.51 4.64 -4.91
CA VAL A 38 -3.20 5.01 -4.36
C VAL A 38 -3.40 5.52 -2.94
N ILE A 39 -3.33 4.62 -1.96
CA ILE A 39 -3.40 4.97 -0.54
C ILE A 39 -1.98 5.27 -0.05
N THR A 40 -1.74 6.50 0.40
CA THR A 40 -0.42 6.91 0.90
C THR A 40 -0.18 6.43 2.32
N SER A 41 1.08 6.16 2.67
CA SER A 41 1.47 5.91 4.06
C SER A 41 1.06 7.05 4.98
N SER A 42 1.17 8.30 4.52
CA SER A 42 0.80 9.49 5.29
C SER A 42 -0.68 9.51 5.70
N TYR A 43 -1.59 9.08 4.81
CA TYR A 43 -3.01 8.94 5.12
C TYR A 43 -3.23 7.87 6.20
N VAL A 44 -2.61 6.70 6.04
CA VAL A 44 -2.74 5.59 6.99
C VAL A 44 -2.17 5.98 8.35
N LEU A 45 -0.97 6.53 8.40
CA LEU A 45 -0.31 6.94 9.65
C LEU A 45 -1.08 8.05 10.35
N THR A 46 -1.67 8.99 9.62
CA THR A 46 -2.55 10.03 10.21
C THR A 46 -3.81 9.39 10.79
N SER A 47 -4.41 8.42 10.10
CA SER A 47 -5.59 7.69 10.57
C SER A 47 -5.28 6.88 11.85
N ILE A 48 -4.14 6.20 11.89
CA ILE A 48 -3.64 5.44 13.03
C ILE A 48 -3.29 6.38 14.20
N ALA A 49 -2.67 7.52 13.92
CA ALA A 49 -2.36 8.51 14.94
C ALA A 49 -3.64 9.06 15.59
N GLY A 50 -4.63 9.42 14.77
CA GLY A 50 -5.90 9.98 15.23
C GLY A 50 -6.74 9.02 16.07
N ASN A 51 -6.75 7.73 15.74
CA ASN A 51 -7.69 6.77 16.30
C ASN A 51 -7.08 5.73 17.26
N CYS A 52 -5.80 5.39 17.09
CA CYS A 52 -5.16 4.31 17.85
C CYS A 52 -4.17 4.84 18.88
N THR A 53 -3.31 5.79 18.49
CA THR A 53 -2.22 6.26 19.35
C THR A 53 -2.60 7.50 20.15
N SER A 54 -3.39 8.43 19.62
CA SER A 54 -3.81 9.68 20.30
C SER A 54 -4.33 9.46 21.73
N ARG A 55 -5.04 8.35 21.94
CA ARG A 55 -5.67 7.95 23.21
C ARG A 55 -4.72 7.22 24.18
N GLY A 56 -3.44 7.11 23.83
CA GLY A 56 -2.44 6.42 24.65
C GLY A 56 -2.57 4.90 24.69
N CYS A 57 -3.41 4.29 23.85
CA CYS A 57 -3.67 2.85 23.87
C CYS A 57 -2.59 2.04 23.13
N HIS A 58 -2.12 2.54 21.98
CA HIS A 58 -1.13 1.85 21.13
C HIS A 58 0.19 2.65 20.97
N LYS A 59 0.74 3.13 22.10
CA LYS A 59 2.00 3.91 22.13
C LYS A 59 3.22 3.12 22.61
N GLY A 60 3.10 1.79 22.80
CA GLY A 60 4.16 0.96 23.37
C GLY A 60 4.22 1.07 24.89
N THR A 61 5.40 1.31 25.46
CA THR A 61 5.61 1.30 26.92
C THR A 61 4.71 2.29 27.65
N GLY A 62 4.02 1.81 28.69
CA GLY A 62 3.07 2.60 29.49
C GLY A 62 1.69 2.79 28.85
N ALA A 63 1.47 2.20 27.68
CA ALA A 63 0.16 2.16 27.03
C ALA A 63 -0.71 1.00 27.55
N THR A 64 -2.02 1.10 27.33
CA THR A 64 -2.97 0.04 27.72
C THR A 64 -2.79 -1.24 26.90
N ALA A 65 -2.31 -1.14 25.66
CA ALA A 65 -1.91 -2.28 24.84
C ALA A 65 -0.38 -2.26 24.62
N SER A 66 0.23 -3.45 24.55
CA SER A 66 1.67 -3.61 24.33
C SER A 66 2.12 -3.26 22.92
N SER A 67 1.21 -3.32 21.94
CA SER A 67 1.48 -2.93 20.55
C SER A 67 1.75 -1.42 20.41
N ASP A 68 2.71 -1.08 19.56
CA ASP A 68 3.13 0.30 19.31
C ASP A 68 2.95 0.66 17.84
N PHE A 69 2.07 1.63 17.57
CA PHE A 69 1.79 2.12 16.21
C PHE A 69 2.27 3.56 15.99
N THR A 70 3.23 4.03 16.79
CA THR A 70 3.71 5.43 16.75
C THR A 70 4.55 5.77 15.52
N THR A 71 5.10 4.78 14.83
CA THR A 71 5.88 4.96 13.60
C THR A 71 5.47 3.94 12.55
N TYR A 72 5.72 4.27 11.27
CA TYR A 72 5.53 3.33 10.17
C TYR A 72 6.26 2.01 10.40
N ALA A 73 7.55 2.06 10.77
CA ALA A 73 8.35 0.86 10.97
C ALA A 73 7.76 -0.08 12.03
N LYS A 74 7.25 0.47 13.15
CA LYS A 74 6.63 -0.32 14.22
C LYS A 74 5.28 -0.88 13.81
N LEU A 75 4.44 -0.08 13.15
CA LEU A 75 3.16 -0.52 12.60
C LEU A 75 3.37 -1.65 11.58
N LYS A 76 4.29 -1.47 10.63
CA LYS A 76 4.64 -2.48 9.63
C LYS A 76 5.15 -3.76 10.28
N THR A 77 6.07 -3.65 11.23
CA THR A 77 6.59 -4.82 11.97
C THR A 77 5.47 -5.61 12.65
N TYR A 78 4.53 -4.90 13.29
CA TYR A 78 3.36 -5.52 13.91
C TYR A 78 2.48 -6.20 12.87
N LEU A 79 2.12 -5.49 11.78
CA LEU A 79 1.26 -6.00 10.72
C LEU A 79 1.86 -7.24 10.04
N THR A 80 3.15 -7.23 9.71
CA THR A 80 3.84 -8.40 9.13
C THR A 80 3.72 -9.65 10.01
N SER A 81 3.68 -9.48 11.33
CA SER A 81 3.61 -10.61 12.27
C SER A 81 2.17 -10.93 12.73
N ASN A 82 1.23 -10.00 12.58
CA ASN A 82 -0.09 -10.05 13.22
C ASN A 82 -1.22 -9.55 12.31
N GLU A 83 -1.06 -9.61 10.99
CA GLU A 83 -2.04 -9.06 10.02
C GLU A 83 -3.45 -9.61 10.27
N ALA A 84 -3.59 -10.92 10.48
CA ALA A 84 -4.89 -11.55 10.72
C ALA A 84 -5.58 -10.99 11.97
N ILE A 85 -4.81 -10.74 13.04
CA ILE A 85 -5.32 -10.13 14.26
C ILE A 85 -5.73 -8.69 13.97
N PHE A 86 -4.88 -7.90 13.34
CA PHE A 86 -5.21 -6.52 12.99
C PHE A 86 -6.48 -6.43 12.13
N ARG A 87 -6.60 -7.28 11.10
CA ARG A 87 -7.78 -7.33 10.24
C ARG A 87 -9.04 -7.68 11.02
N SER A 88 -8.99 -8.67 11.90
CA SER A 88 -10.11 -9.03 12.76
C SER A 88 -10.54 -7.86 13.65
N ARG A 89 -9.59 -7.20 14.32
CA ARG A 89 -9.89 -6.16 15.32
C ARG A 89 -10.24 -4.79 14.72
N VAL A 90 -9.75 -4.48 13.53
CA VAL A 90 -9.83 -3.12 12.93
C VAL A 90 -10.62 -3.07 11.64
N ILE A 91 -10.54 -4.11 10.79
CA ILE A 91 -11.05 -4.08 9.41
C ILE A 91 -12.35 -4.88 9.26
N SER A 92 -12.53 -5.96 10.02
CA SER A 92 -13.67 -6.87 9.86
C SER A 92 -15.01 -6.23 10.25
N ALA A 93 -16.13 -6.76 9.75
CA ALA A 93 -17.47 -6.23 10.06
C ALA A 93 -17.71 -6.14 11.58
N ASP A 94 -17.19 -7.10 12.35
CA ASP A 94 -17.28 -7.20 13.80
C ASP A 94 -16.05 -6.61 14.52
N ALA A 95 -15.32 -5.69 13.87
CA ALA A 95 -14.17 -5.00 14.45
C ALA A 95 -14.57 -4.30 15.76
N ASP A 96 -13.74 -4.47 16.79
CA ASP A 96 -13.96 -3.97 18.15
C ASP A 96 -12.91 -2.91 18.56
N MET A 97 -12.09 -2.47 17.61
CA MET A 97 -11.18 -1.35 17.75
C MET A 97 -11.66 -0.16 16.90
N PRO A 98 -11.73 1.05 17.49
CA PRO A 98 -11.43 1.33 18.89
C PRO A 98 -12.50 0.78 19.86
N PRO A 99 -12.19 0.67 21.17
CA PRO A 99 -13.17 0.19 22.15
C PRO A 99 -14.47 1.01 22.12
N SER A 100 -15.61 0.36 22.37
CA SER A 100 -16.99 0.88 22.22
C SER A 100 -17.32 2.23 22.88
N ARG A 101 -16.48 2.72 23.79
CA ARG A 101 -16.58 4.08 24.35
C ARG A 101 -16.18 5.18 23.37
N PHE A 102 -15.64 4.82 22.21
CA PHE A 102 -15.20 5.73 21.17
C PHE A 102 -15.94 5.47 19.86
N PRO A 103 -16.04 6.48 18.97
CA PRO A 103 -16.64 6.28 17.65
C PRO A 103 -15.88 5.21 16.86
N ASP A 104 -16.64 4.39 16.14
CA ASP A 104 -16.11 3.40 15.21
C ASP A 104 -15.35 4.07 14.06
N LEU A 105 -14.41 3.34 13.48
CA LEU A 105 -13.78 3.77 12.23
C LEU A 105 -14.81 3.73 11.11
N SER A 106 -14.80 4.75 10.26
CA SER A 106 -15.64 4.74 9.06
C SER A 106 -15.25 3.57 8.15
N VAL A 107 -16.24 3.04 7.42
CA VAL A 107 -16.03 1.96 6.44
C VAL A 107 -14.95 2.36 5.43
N GLY A 108 -15.00 3.58 4.88
CA GLY A 108 -13.99 4.05 3.93
C GLY A 108 -12.56 4.14 4.50
N MET A 109 -12.41 4.46 5.79
CA MET A 109 -11.10 4.42 6.44
C MET A 109 -10.59 2.98 6.58
N ARG A 110 -11.47 2.06 7.01
CA ARG A 110 -11.16 0.63 7.12
C ARG A 110 -10.77 0.04 5.76
N ASP A 111 -11.50 0.36 4.71
CA ASP A 111 -11.23 -0.09 3.35
C ASP A 111 -9.90 0.47 2.84
N SER A 112 -9.62 1.75 3.11
CA SER A 112 -8.35 2.38 2.72
C SER A 112 -7.15 1.74 3.43
N ILE A 113 -7.27 1.45 4.74
CA ILE A 113 -6.24 0.72 5.50
C ILE A 113 -6.10 -0.71 4.96
N ALA A 114 -7.21 -1.41 4.71
CA ALA A 114 -7.20 -2.77 4.17
C ALA A 114 -6.51 -2.84 2.80
N CYS A 115 -6.78 -1.86 1.94
CA CYS A 115 -6.20 -1.74 0.61
C CYS A 115 -4.69 -1.44 0.67
N TRP A 116 -4.28 -0.52 1.55
CA TRP A 116 -2.88 -0.23 1.76
C TRP A 116 -2.10 -1.47 2.26
N ILE A 117 -2.70 -2.28 3.14
CA ILE A 117 -2.10 -3.55 3.58
C ILE A 117 -1.99 -4.54 2.40
N SER A 118 -3.03 -4.69 1.57
CA SER A 118 -2.97 -5.60 0.41
C SER A 118 -1.94 -5.17 -0.64
N HIS A 119 -1.60 -3.88 -0.72
CA HIS A 119 -0.51 -3.37 -1.56
C HIS A 119 0.88 -3.49 -0.92
N GLY A 120 1.03 -4.23 0.17
CA GLY A 120 2.33 -4.45 0.82
C GLY A 120 2.80 -3.28 1.68
N MET A 121 1.86 -2.41 2.10
CA MET A 121 2.11 -1.28 2.98
C MET A 121 3.19 -0.34 2.43
N PRO A 122 3.04 0.26 1.23
CA PRO A 122 4.05 1.16 0.67
C PRO A 122 4.31 2.37 1.59
N GLU A 123 5.57 2.81 1.67
CA GLU A 123 5.96 4.10 2.28
C GLU A 123 5.60 5.27 1.37
#